data_AF-A0A8C0VJ65-F1
#
_entry.id   AF-A0A8C0VJ65-F1
#
_cell.length_a   1.000
_cell.length_b   1.000
_cell.length_c   1.000
_cell.angle_alpha   90.00
_cell.angle_beta   90.00
_cell.angle_gamma   90.00
#
_symmetry.space_group_name_H-M   'P 1'
#
loop_
_entity.id
_entity.type
_entity.pdbx_description
1 polymer ?
#
loop_
_entity_poly.entity_id
_entity_poly.type
_entity_poly.pdbx_seq_one_letter_code
_entity_poly.pdbx_strand_id
1 'polypeptide(L)' 'MITPAFELTQDPDFLTVKIRVPYARASEFDLYFEGEDFKFYAKPYFLRQVVEKVFKN' A
#
# COMPACT_ATOMS: atom_id res chain seq x y z
N MET A 1 7.63 -8.12 11.59
CA MET A 1 7.12 -6.91 10.93
C MET A 1 5.67 -6.73 11.34
N ILE A 2 5.20 -5.50 11.51
CA ILE A 2 3.83 -5.19 11.92
C ILE A 2 3.01 -4.65 10.74
N THR A 3 1.72 -4.97 10.69
CA THR A 3 0.86 -4.42 9.63
C THR A 3 0.47 -2.99 9.98
N PRO A 4 0.74 -1.99 9.12
CA PRO A 4 0.31 -0.61 9.36
C PRO A 4 -1.21 -0.49 9.19
N ALA A 5 -1.80 0.50 9.84
CA ALA A 5 -3.16 0.92 9.49
C ALA A 5 -3.14 1.59 8.10
N PHE A 6 -4.12 1.27 7.25
CA PHE A 6 -4.20 1.84 5.91
C PHE A 6 -5.65 2.07 5.47
N GLU A 7 -5.81 2.99 4.52
CA GLU A 7 -7.07 3.33 3.85
C GLU A 7 -6.89 3.15 2.33
N LEU A 8 -7.93 2.69 1.66
CA LEU A 8 -8.00 2.56 0.21
C LEU A 8 -9.08 3.49 -0.33
N THR A 9 -8.72 4.30 -1.33
CA THR A 9 -9.66 5.14 -2.07
C THR A 9 -9.38 5.02 -3.55
N GLN A 10 -10.42 4.98 -4.39
CA GLN A 10 -10.27 4.80 -5.82
C GLN A 10 -11.14 5.81 -6.58
N ASP A 11 -10.62 6.27 -7.71
CA ASP A 11 -11.34 6.98 -8.76
C ASP A 11 -11.20 6.20 -10.09
N PRO A 12 -11.79 6.68 -11.21
CA PRO A 12 -11.72 5.96 -12.49
C PRO A 12 -10.30 5.69 -13.01
N ASP A 13 -9.33 6.50 -12.61
CA ASP A 13 -7.97 6.46 -13.16
C ASP A 13 -6.98 5.83 -12.17
N PHE A 14 -7.19 6.00 -10.86
CA PHE A 14 -6.21 5.62 -9.83
C PHE A 14 -6.81 4.92 -8.61
N LEU A 15 -6.05 3.95 -8.09
CA LEU A 15 -6.15 3.51 -6.71
C LEU A 15 -5.12 4.26 -5.86
N THR A 16 -5.57 4.88 -4.77
CA THR A 16 -4.72 5.50 -3.76
C THR A 16 -4.69 4.64 -2.49
N VAL A 17 -3.48 4.32 -2.03
CA VAL A 17 -3.24 3.59 -0.77
C VAL A 17 -2.62 4.56 0.23
N LYS A 18 -3.31 4.85 1.34
CA LYS A 18 -2.81 5.74 2.39
C LYS A 18 -2.40 4.91 3.60
N ILE A 19 -1.11 4.90 3.92
CA ILE A 19 -0.52 4.03 4.95
C ILE A 19 0.00 4.89 6.12
N ARG A 20 -0.42 4.58 7.34
CA ARG A 20 0.02 5.28 8.55
C ARG A 20 1.22 4.58 9.19
N VAL A 21 2.37 5.25 9.22
CA VAL A 21 3.66 4.70 9.68
C VAL A 21 4.38 5.56 10.74
N PRO A 22 3.78 5.81 11.92
CA PRO A 22 4.31 6.75 12.92
C PRO A 22 5.70 6.36 13.48
N TYR A 23 6.10 5.09 13.34
CA TYR A 23 7.38 4.59 13.84
C TYR A 23 8.41 4.31 12.74
N ALA A 24 8.11 4.68 11.49
CA ALA A 24 9.04 4.53 10.38
C ALA A 24 9.79 5.84 10.11
N ARG A 25 11.03 5.72 9.62
CA ARG A 25 11.76 6.84 9.04
C ARG A 25 11.24 7.10 7.63
N ALA A 26 10.82 8.32 7.34
CA ALA A 26 10.25 8.68 6.04
C ALA A 26 11.22 8.48 4.87
N SER A 27 12.53 8.48 5.13
CA SER A 27 13.58 8.21 4.14
C SER A 27 13.86 6.71 3.90
N GLU A 28 13.23 5.82 4.66
CA GLU A 28 13.51 4.39 4.66
C GLU A 28 12.23 3.59 4.38
N PHE A 29 11.81 3.60 3.11
CA PHE A 29 10.75 2.73 2.62
C PHE A 29 11.11 2.16 1.25
N ASP A 30 10.60 0.97 0.99
CA ASP A 30 10.63 0.32 -0.32
C ASP A 30 9.21 0.05 -0.78
N LEU A 31 8.95 0.31 -2.06
CA LEU A 31 7.67 0.08 -2.71
C LEU A 31 7.87 -0.81 -3.93
N TYR A 32 7.08 -1.88 -4.01
CA TYR A 32 7.05 -2.79 -5.15
C TYR A 32 5.61 -2.94 -5.63
N PHE A 33 5.39 -2.81 -6.93
CA PHE A 33 4.12 -3.08 -7.56
C PHE A 33 4.35 -3.82 -8.88
N GLU A 34 3.72 -4.98 -9.04
CA GLU A 34 3.77 -5.79 -10.26
C GLU A 34 2.37 -6.32 -10.57
N GLY A 35 1.76 -5.79 -11.63
CA GLY A 35 0.36 -6.06 -11.94
C GLY A 35 -0.55 -5.66 -10.78
N GLU A 36 -1.17 -6.66 -10.16
CA GLU A 36 -2.09 -6.50 -9.03
C GLU A 36 -1.39 -6.67 -7.67
N ASP A 37 -0.13 -7.14 -7.62
CA ASP A 37 0.60 -7.35 -6.36
C ASP A 37 1.27 -6.05 -5.91
N PHE A 38 0.79 -5.49 -4.79
CA PHE A 38 1.36 -4.32 -4.13
C PHE A 38 2.06 -4.75 -2.84
N LYS A 39 3.30 -4.29 -2.65
CA LYS A 39 4.07 -4.50 -1.42
C LYS A 39 4.73 -3.20 -0.98
N PHE A 40 4.56 -2.88 0.30
CA PHE A 40 5.18 -1.75 0.97
C PHE A 40 5.98 -2.25 2.18
N TYR A 41 7.23 -1.80 2.27
CA TYR A 41 8.13 -2.10 3.38
C TYR A 41 8.64 -0.79 3.97
N ALA A 42 8.53 -0.62 5.28
CA ALA A 42 9.19 0.47 5.99
C ALA A 42 9.33 0.05 7.45
N LYS A 43 10.54 -0.24 7.95
CA LYS A 43 10.70 -0.84 9.29
C LYS A 43 9.97 -0.02 10.38
N PRO A 44 9.18 -0.65 11.26
CA PRO A 44 8.95 -2.10 11.43
C PRO A 44 7.80 -2.69 10.58
N TYR A 45 7.22 -1.91 9.67
CA TYR A 45 6.02 -2.22 8.90
C TYR A 45 6.26 -3.06 7.64
N PHE A 46 5.27 -3.90 7.36
CA PHE A 46 5.09 -4.55 6.07
C PHE A 46 3.60 -4.58 5.72
N LEU A 47 3.27 -4.21 4.49
CA LEU A 47 1.92 -4.32 3.92
C LEU A 47 2.02 -4.99 2.55
N ARG A 48 1.21 -6.02 2.33
CA ARG A 48 0.99 -6.62 1.01
C ARG A 48 -0.50 -6.60 0.71
N GLN A 49 -0.88 -6.20 -0.48
CA GLN A 49 -2.26 -6.22 -0.98
C GLN A 49 -2.28 -6.75 -2.41
N VAL A 50 -3.30 -7.56 -2.73
CA VAL A 50 -3.63 -7.88 -4.12
C VAL A 50 -4.75 -6.92 -4.51
N VAL A 51 -4.46 -6.03 -5.43
CA VAL A 51 -5.38 -5.02 -5.94
C VAL A 51 -6.07 -5.60 -7.17
N GLU A 52 -7.20 -6.27 -6.96
CA GLU A 52 -8.10 -6.58 -8.06
C GLU A 52 -8.73 -5.28 -8.56
N LYS A 53 -8.61 -5.01 -9.86
CA LYS A 53 -9.35 -3.93 -10.51
C LYS A 53 -10.84 -4.22 -10.39
N VAL A 54 -11.54 -3.58 -9.45
CA VAL A 54 -13.00 -3.59 -9.40
C VAL A 54 -13.53 -2.63 -10.48
N PHE A 55 -13.26 -2.92 -11.75
CA PHE A 55 -14.07 -2.39 -12.84
C PHE A 55 -15.36 -3.22 -12.88
N LYS A 56 -16.28 -2.93 -11.94
CA LYS A 56 -17.67 -3.38 -12.09
C LYS A 56 -18.32 -2.47 -13.13
N ASN A 57 -18.66 -3.07 -14.27
CA ASN A 57 -19.60 -2.53 -15.27
C ASN A 57 -20.86 -1.94 -14.61
#